data_AF-R8CX40-F1
#
_entry.id   AF-R8CX40-F1
#
_cell.length_a   1.000
_cell.length_b   1.000
_cell.length_c   1.000
_cell.angle_alpha   90.00
_cell.angle_beta   90.00
_cell.angle_gamma   90.00
#
_symmetry.space_group_name_H-M   'P 1'
#
loop_
_entity.id
_entity.type
_entity.pdbx_description
1 polymer ?
#
loop_
_entity_poly.entity_id
_entity_poly.type
_entity_poly.pdbx_seq_one_letter_code
_entity_poly.pdbx_strand_id
1 'polypeptide(L)'
;MPKKRTPYETWRTNIRPIVWNRDNRQCIRCKKPVLLNECHIDHIVSGLRGNNKLQNLRTLCRQCHVLRADHFHQGMIAKALKDGVITANWRQYVWEEDSLLKRENRTLL
;
A
#
# COMPACT_ATOMS: atom_id res chain seq x y z
N MET A 1 3.12 -2.06 -14.01
CA MET A 1 2.40 -3.33 -13.71
C MET A 1 3.01 -4.44 -14.57
N PRO A 2 3.26 -5.65 -14.02
CA PRO A 2 3.90 -6.73 -14.79
C PRO A 2 3.08 -7.13 -16.02
N LYS A 3 3.76 -7.45 -17.14
CA LYS A 3 3.09 -7.88 -18.39
C LYS A 3 2.29 -9.17 -18.22
N LYS A 4 2.79 -10.13 -17.42
CA LYS A 4 2.06 -11.34 -17.03
C LYS A 4 1.59 -11.18 -15.59
N ARG A 5 0.27 -11.17 -15.39
CA ARG A 5 -0.31 -11.13 -14.04
C ARG A 5 -0.13 -12.49 -13.37
N THR A 6 0.32 -12.47 -12.12
CA THR A 6 0.28 -13.68 -11.29
C THR A 6 -1.18 -14.13 -11.14
N PRO A 7 -1.48 -15.44 -11.17
CA PRO A 7 -2.84 -15.95 -11.02
C PRO A 7 -3.53 -15.44 -9.77
N TYR A 8 -4.84 -15.24 -9.86
CA TYR A 8 -5.66 -14.76 -8.74
C TYR A 8 -5.52 -15.66 -7.51
N GLU A 9 -5.57 -16.98 -7.70
CA GLU A 9 -5.47 -17.94 -6.62
C GLU A 9 -4.12 -17.82 -5.89
N THR A 10 -3.01 -17.79 -6.64
CA THR A 10 -1.67 -17.58 -6.08
C THR A 10 -1.56 -16.27 -5.29
N TRP A 11 -2.23 -15.20 -5.74
CA TRP A 11 -2.29 -13.95 -4.98
C TRP A 11 -3.05 -14.10 -3.68
N ARG A 12 -4.20 -14.77 -3.71
CA ARG A 12 -5.14 -14.90 -2.58
C ARG A 12 -4.63 -15.84 -1.51
N THR A 13 -4.12 -17.01 -1.89
CA THR A 13 -3.74 -18.07 -0.95
C THR A 13 -2.29 -18.00 -0.51
N ASN A 14 -1.40 -17.46 -1.35
CA ASN A 14 0.03 -17.44 -1.05
C ASN A 14 0.53 -16.02 -0.78
N ILE A 15 0.56 -15.16 -1.80
CA ILE A 15 1.30 -13.89 -1.72
C ILE A 15 0.70 -12.95 -0.67
N ARG A 16 -0.61 -12.71 -0.69
CA ARG A 16 -1.26 -11.76 0.22
C ARG A 16 -1.13 -12.18 1.69
N PRO A 17 -1.42 -13.43 2.11
CA PRO A 17 -1.21 -13.86 3.49
C PRO A 17 0.24 -13.74 3.96
N ILE A 18 1.22 -14.06 3.10
CA ILE A 18 2.65 -13.96 3.44
C ILE A 18 3.04 -12.50 3.73
N VAL A 19 2.71 -11.57 2.84
CA VAL A 19 3.03 -10.15 3.00
C VAL A 19 2.30 -9.55 4.21
N TRP A 20 1.02 -9.87 4.39
CA TRP A 20 0.22 -9.39 5.51
C TRP A 20 0.75 -9.86 6.87
N ASN A 21 1.14 -11.13 6.98
CA ASN A 21 1.75 -11.66 8.20
C ASN A 21 3.13 -11.03 8.47
N ARG A 22 3.97 -10.88 7.44
CA ARG A 22 5.28 -10.22 7.54
C ARG A 22 5.14 -8.79 8.06
N ASP A 23 4.13 -8.07 7.59
CA ASP A 23 3.87 -6.67 7.96
C ASP A 23 3.06 -6.55 9.27
N ASN A 24 3.10 -7.57 10.12
CA ASN A 24 2.44 -7.62 11.42
C ASN A 24 0.94 -7.31 11.37
N ARG A 25 0.27 -7.66 10.26
CA ARG A 25 -1.17 -7.45 10.06
C ARG A 25 -1.58 -5.98 10.15
N GLN A 26 -0.66 -5.09 9.82
CA GLN A 26 -0.82 -3.65 9.94
C GLN A 26 -0.46 -2.96 8.63
N CYS A 27 -1.04 -1.78 8.43
CA CYS A 27 -0.56 -0.86 7.40
C CYS A 27 0.87 -0.42 7.75
N ILE A 28 1.85 -0.69 6.90
CA ILE A 28 3.25 -0.34 7.19
C ILE A 28 3.47 1.18 7.39
N ARG A 29 2.62 2.02 6.79
CA ARG A 29 2.72 3.49 6.83
C ARG A 29 2.10 4.12 8.08
N CYS A 30 0.87 3.75 8.41
CA CYS A 30 0.14 4.36 9.55
C CYS A 30 0.02 3.42 10.77
N LYS A 31 0.55 2.20 10.68
CA LYS A 31 0.52 1.15 11.72
C LYS A 31 -0.87 0.71 12.18
N LYS A 32 -1.95 1.21 11.57
CA LYS A 32 -3.31 0.75 11.85
C LYS A 32 -3.43 -0.75 11.52
N PRO A 33 -4.00 -1.57 12.41
CA PRO A 33 -4.37 -2.96 12.11
C PRO A 33 -5.32 -3.03 10.91
N VAL A 34 -5.12 -4.02 10.05
CA VAL A 34 -5.96 -4.23 8.86
C VAL A 34 -6.29 -5.71 8.70
N LEU A 35 -7.53 -6.02 8.32
CA LEU A 35 -7.92 -7.38 8.03
C LEU A 35 -7.32 -7.85 6.69
N LEU A 36 -7.04 -9.15 6.58
CA LEU A 36 -6.44 -9.74 5.39
C LEU A 36 -7.26 -9.46 4.10
N ASN A 37 -8.59 -9.49 4.21
CA ASN A 37 -9.54 -9.24 3.13
C ASN A 37 -9.78 -7.74 2.82
N GLU A 38 -9.34 -6.84 3.71
CA GLU A 38 -9.51 -5.39 3.55
C GLU A 38 -8.20 -4.68 3.18
N CYS A 39 -7.07 -5.33 3.41
CA CYS A 39 -5.76 -4.76 3.14
C CYS A 39 -5.43 -4.73 1.63
N HIS A 40 -4.63 -3.75 1.26
CA HIS A 40 -4.05 -3.64 -0.06
C HIS A 40 -2.61 -4.13 -0.04
N ILE A 41 -2.26 -5.00 -0.98
CA ILE A 41 -0.88 -5.37 -1.24
C ILE A 41 -0.36 -4.47 -2.36
N ASP A 42 0.58 -3.61 -1.99
CA ASP A 42 1.10 -2.54 -2.82
C ASP A 42 2.57 -2.78 -3.17
N HIS A 43 3.01 -2.31 -4.33
CA HIS A 43 4.41 -2.41 -4.75
C HIS A 43 5.23 -1.26 -4.17
N ILE A 44 6.33 -1.51 -3.47
CA ILE A 44 7.24 -0.45 -3.00
C ILE A 44 7.84 0.32 -4.19
N VAL A 45 8.34 -0.40 -5.20
CA VAL A 45 8.71 0.16 -6.51
C VAL A 45 7.63 -0.19 -7.52
N SER A 46 6.98 0.82 -8.09
CA SER A 46 5.87 0.69 -9.04
C SER A 46 6.32 0.74 -10.51
N GLY A 47 5.35 0.75 -11.44
CA GLY A 47 5.58 1.01 -12.86
C GLY A 47 6.26 -0.13 -13.61
N LEU A 48 7.23 0.23 -14.47
CA LEU A 48 7.99 -0.71 -15.30
C LEU A 48 9.04 -1.50 -14.52
N ARG A 49 9.56 -0.93 -13.43
CA ARG A 49 10.57 -1.56 -12.55
C ARG A 49 9.95 -2.40 -11.43
N GLY A 50 8.64 -2.28 -11.24
CA GLY A 50 7.91 -3.05 -10.23
C GLY A 50 7.82 -4.53 -10.55
N ASN A 51 8.00 -5.36 -9.51
CA ASN A 51 7.92 -6.81 -9.59
C ASN A 51 7.16 -7.39 -8.39
N ASN A 52 6.75 -8.66 -8.49
CA ASN A 52 5.98 -9.36 -7.44
C ASN A 52 6.87 -10.11 -6.43
N LYS A 53 8.17 -9.80 -6.33
CA LYS A 53 9.01 -10.37 -5.27
C LYS A 53 8.50 -9.86 -3.93
N LEU A 54 8.45 -10.72 -2.92
CA LEU A 54 7.91 -10.38 -1.60
C LEU A 54 8.54 -9.11 -1.02
N GLN A 55 9.86 -8.92 -1.19
CA GLN A 55 10.60 -7.73 -0.76
C GLN A 55 10.13 -6.40 -1.40
N ASN A 56 9.46 -6.46 -2.56
CA ASN A 56 8.91 -5.30 -3.24
C ASN A 56 7.40 -5.14 -2.97
N LEU A 57 6.81 -5.98 -2.14
CA LEU A 57 5.41 -5.90 -1.77
C LEU A 57 5.28 -5.43 -0.32
N ARG A 58 4.16 -4.79 0.00
CA ARG A 58 3.83 -4.34 1.36
C ARG A 58 2.33 -4.27 1.60
N THR A 59 1.94 -4.25 2.86
CA THR A 59 0.58 -4.08 3.33
C THR A 59 0.25 -2.62 3.62
N LEU A 60 -0.82 -2.11 3.01
CA LEU A 60 -1.37 -0.79 3.26
C LEU A 60 -2.88 -0.86 3.57
N CYS A 61 -3.36 0.04 4.42
CA CYS A 61 -4.80 0.32 4.50
C CYS A 61 -5.25 1.09 3.26
N ARG A 62 -6.55 1.04 2.97
CA ARG A 62 -7.14 1.68 1.78
C ARG A 62 -6.78 3.17 1.67
N GLN A 63 -6.89 3.92 2.78
CA GLN A 63 -6.55 5.35 2.80
C GLN A 63 -5.08 5.59 2.43
N CYS A 64 -4.14 4.85 3.03
CA CYS A 64 -2.71 5.04 2.73
C CYS A 64 -2.37 4.61 1.30
N HIS A 65 -2.98 3.52 0.82
CA HIS A 65 -2.81 3.06 -0.56
C HIS A 65 -3.26 4.12 -1.57
N VAL A 66 -4.43 4.72 -1.35
CA VAL A 66 -4.99 5.75 -2.23
C VAL A 66 -4.16 7.04 -2.21
N LEU A 67 -3.65 7.44 -1.03
CA LEU A 67 -2.90 8.69 -0.84
C LEU A 67 -1.40 8.56 -1.12
N ARG A 68 -0.97 7.47 -1.74
CA ARG A 68 0.42 7.33 -2.14
C ARG A 68 0.70 8.29 -3.30
N ALA A 69 1.85 8.96 -3.26
CA ALA A 69 2.30 9.89 -4.29
C ALA A 69 2.85 9.15 -5.53
N ASP A 70 2.01 8.31 -6.11
CA ASP A 70 2.30 7.55 -7.30
C ASP A 70 1.17 7.79 -8.30
N HIS A 71 1.53 8.13 -9.53
CA HIS A 71 0.58 8.43 -10.60
C HIS A 71 -0.40 7.26 -10.84
N PHE A 72 0.04 6.01 -10.60
CA PHE A 72 -0.82 4.84 -10.75
C PHE A 72 -1.97 4.74 -9.73
N HIS A 73 -1.91 5.50 -8.62
CA HIS A 73 -2.94 5.48 -7.56
C HIS A 73 -3.94 6.64 -7.66
N GLN A 74 -3.65 7.67 -8.47
CA GLN A 74 -4.52 8.85 -8.65
C GLN A 74 -5.93 8.49 -9.13
N GLY A 75 -6.07 7.44 -9.93
CA GLY A 75 -7.38 6.95 -10.40
C GLY A 75 -8.31 6.45 -9.28
N MET A 76 -7.78 6.22 -8.06
CA MET A 76 -8.58 5.75 -6.92
C MET A 76 -9.21 6.88 -6.09
N ILE A 77 -8.78 8.13 -6.29
CA ILE A 77 -9.15 9.28 -5.45
C ILE A 77 -10.66 9.53 -5.47
N ALA A 78 -11.28 9.59 -6.65
CA ALA A 78 -12.71 9.90 -6.78
C ALA A 78 -13.59 8.89 -6.04
N LYS A 79 -13.29 7.59 -6.16
CA LYS A 79 -14.03 6.54 -5.43
C LYS A 79 -13.77 6.60 -3.93
N ALA A 80 -12.54 6.90 -3.51
CA ALA A 80 -12.22 7.03 -2.09
C ALA A 80 -12.92 8.23 -1.43
N LEU A 81 -13.07 9.35 -2.15
CA LEU A 81 -13.88 10.50 -1.71
C LEU A 81 -15.36 10.10 -1.58
N LYS A 82 -15.92 9.46 -2.61
CA LYS A 82 -17.32 9.00 -2.60
C LYS A 82 -17.61 8.06 -1.43
N ASP A 83 -16.64 7.22 -1.06
CA ASP A 83 -16.79 6.24 0.02
C ASP A 83 -16.40 6.79 1.41
N GLY A 84 -16.02 8.07 1.52
CA GLY A 84 -15.62 8.67 2.79
C GLY A 84 -14.29 8.15 3.36
N VAL A 85 -13.47 7.46 2.56
CA VAL A 85 -12.15 6.95 2.99
C VAL A 85 -11.11 8.07 3.08
N ILE A 86 -11.29 9.11 2.29
CA ILE A 86 -10.49 10.34 2.32
C ILE A 86 -11.41 11.55 2.28
N THR A 87 -10.91 12.68 2.77
CA THR A 87 -11.61 13.96 2.82
C THR A 87 -11.25 14.85 1.63
N ALA A 88 -12.02 15.92 1.36
CA ALA A 88 -11.78 16.82 0.22
C ALA A 88 -10.38 17.49 0.24
N ASN A 89 -9.83 17.70 1.43
CA ASN A 89 -8.50 18.25 1.66
C ASN A 89 -7.36 17.20 1.59
N TRP A 90 -7.60 16.06 0.91
CA TRP A 90 -6.71 14.90 0.88
C TRP A 90 -5.27 15.17 0.42
N ARG A 91 -5.06 16.19 -0.42
CA ARG A 91 -3.75 16.50 -1.02
C ARG A 91 -2.65 16.72 0.02
N GLN A 92 -2.99 17.26 1.19
CA GLN A 92 -2.03 17.48 2.28
C GLN A 92 -1.56 16.17 2.95
N TYR A 93 -2.31 15.08 2.79
CA TYR A 93 -2.03 13.78 3.41
C TYR A 93 -1.34 12.80 2.45
N VAL A 94 -1.10 13.24 1.20
CA VAL A 94 -0.33 12.51 0.20
C VAL A 94 1.08 12.26 0.72
N TRP A 95 1.63 11.09 0.46
CA TRP A 95 2.93 10.68 0.99
C TRP A 95 3.81 9.99 -0.04
N GLU A 96 5.10 10.31 0.03
CA GLU A 96 6.20 9.76 -0.77
C GLU A 96 6.89 8.61 -0.02
N GLU A 97 7.61 7.74 -0.74
CA GLU A 97 8.37 6.63 -0.13
C GLU A 97 9.36 7.10 0.95
N ASP A 98 10.11 8.16 0.67
CA ASP A 98 11.14 8.72 1.57
C ASP A 98 10.56 9.18 2.92
N SER A 99 9.25 9.41 2.99
CA SER A 99 8.58 9.79 4.24
C SER A 99 8.50 8.66 5.27
N LEU A 100 8.67 7.40 4.83
CA LEU A 100 8.70 6.23 5.72
C LEU A 100 10.05 6.11 6.42
N LEU A 101 11.15 6.31 5.70
CA LEU A 101 12.52 6.25 6.23
C LEU A 101 12.76 7.30 7.33
N LYS A 102 12.18 8.49 7.16
CA LYS A 102 12.30 9.58 8.15
C LYS A 102 11.59 9.30 9.47
N ARG A 103 10.56 8.45 9.47
CA ARG A 103 9.81 8.09 10.70
C ARG A 103 10.59 7.10 11.54
N GLU A 104 11.22 6.11 10.93
CA GLU A 104 12.01 5.09 11.65
C GLU A 104 13.19 5.74 12.39
N ASN A 105 13.88 6.68 11.76
CA ASN A 105 14.99 7.41 12.37
C ASN A 105 14.59 8.36 13.52
N ARG A 106 13.32 8.76 13.62
CA ARG A 106 12.82 9.56 14.76
C ARG A 106 12.42 8.71 15.97
N THR A 107 12.35 7.39 15.82
CA THR A 107 12.00 6.46 16.91
C THR A 107 13.25 5.92 17.62
N LEU A 108 14.44 6.31 17.16
CA LEU A 108 15.75 5.89 17.65
C LEU A 108 16.52 7.03 18.36
N LEU A 109 15.85 8.15 18.65
CA LEU A 109 16.32 9.29 19.45
C LEU A 109 15.34 9.50 20.61
#